data_AF-A0A094G4V0-F1
#
_entry.id   AF-A0A094G4V0-F1
#
_cell.length_a   1.000
_cell.length_b   1.000
_cell.length_c   1.000
_cell.angle_alpha   90.00
_cell.angle_beta   90.00
_cell.angle_gamma   90.00
#
_symmetry.space_group_name_H-M   'P 1'
#
loop_
_entity.id
_entity.type
_entity.pdbx_description
1 polymer ?
#
loop_
_entity_poly.entity_id
_entity_poly.type
_entity_poly.pdbx_seq_one_letter_code
_entity_poly.pdbx_strand_id
1 'polypeptide(L)'
;MSTSRKGTKVTKTKTFAGVDLYWMAHSEERPCAVKRRAMLIYDPRLPVICVPTEIDQLLTELDGKIEETGDGEVGPFSAFWINCDMTTTTGYNSPSSVLWADVAGLLTPHCIPDPAWCYVDASLPDGRIYELDDGTIVANDDSLLPADKEERINPRKICHLSSEVLRSRFSIFFNVDNDIAELMDNYISVVADLLQPTRHSQNPYKSIYFPQAIASPSGITVGVSDSMSSSRTALFHALLSVSAFHLCRQKTDNKEKYEKLGRLHRAKAIKSLQKALTSGYIAKDKCTTMSAMLSMASIDLMEGGMTEFWIHIEGCQKLRSSMMTSNTWSPEHEQLMVNCSFMGILAQSTDPYITPKPWTKSDATTIDTLLKSSPFPPGANSLEFTYGTTSKVAGYLYLTILLSQHLAFCHLHRLPVPLPLQEVCSSLEEAITAWSIAQEPLMSVSKSDYETLSLVTCHVLAFHASVAVYFHTLIRPCSLSLLQSYNKTCISNLLAAEALKCSHSARKGWNSMAPIVWPGFIAACEAKPEQRPLWRVWWIGVQRYNIGSIGVLWGVVQEVWDMRDGGEREVPGWRAVLKRNGRRVMSGG
;
A
#
# COMPACT_ATOMS: atom_id res chain seq x y z
N MET A 1 -57.47 6.37 -9.76
CA MET A 1 -56.55 5.67 -8.84
C MET A 1 -55.16 5.73 -9.46
N SER A 2 -54.21 6.44 -8.86
CA SER A 2 -52.80 6.40 -9.25
C SER A 2 -51.95 6.02 -8.05
N THR A 3 -50.97 5.15 -8.26
CA THR A 3 -50.04 4.64 -7.24
C THR A 3 -48.76 5.46 -7.25
N SER A 4 -48.39 6.03 -6.11
CA SER A 4 -47.19 6.86 -5.96
C SER A 4 -45.95 6.02 -5.68
N ARG A 5 -44.84 6.28 -6.39
CA ARG A 5 -43.53 5.70 -6.09
C ARG A 5 -42.96 6.27 -4.79
N LYS A 6 -42.45 5.39 -3.91
CA LYS A 6 -41.49 5.78 -2.86
C LYS A 6 -40.10 5.91 -3.48
N GLY A 7 -39.49 7.09 -3.39
CA GLY A 7 -38.09 7.32 -3.76
C GLY A 7 -37.14 7.17 -2.56
N THR A 8 -35.92 6.69 -2.82
CA THR A 8 -34.86 6.52 -1.82
C THR A 8 -34.39 7.87 -1.26
N LYS A 9 -34.41 8.05 0.07
CA LYS A 9 -33.81 9.22 0.74
C LYS A 9 -32.42 8.89 1.26
N VAL A 10 -31.40 9.57 0.73
CA VAL A 10 -30.08 9.68 1.34
C VAL A 10 -30.16 10.69 2.47
N THR A 11 -29.63 10.36 3.65
CA THR A 11 -29.65 11.28 4.80
C THR A 11 -28.21 11.56 5.26
N LYS A 12 -27.87 12.85 5.38
CA LYS A 12 -26.61 13.32 5.98
C LYS A 12 -26.71 13.15 7.50
N THR A 13 -25.80 12.40 8.08
CA THR A 13 -25.99 11.81 9.43
C THR A 13 -24.86 12.12 10.40
N LYS A 14 -23.64 12.39 9.93
CA LYS A 14 -22.61 13.05 10.73
C LYS A 14 -21.53 13.67 9.84
N THR A 15 -20.95 14.77 10.30
CA THR A 15 -19.73 15.34 9.71
C THR A 15 -18.56 15.01 10.64
N PHE A 16 -17.51 14.37 10.12
CA PHE A 16 -16.28 14.07 10.87
C PHE A 16 -15.08 14.72 10.17
N ALA A 17 -14.32 15.56 10.89
CA ALA A 17 -13.18 16.30 10.35
C ALA A 17 -13.45 17.04 9.02
N GLY A 18 -14.67 17.57 8.84
CA GLY A 18 -15.09 18.27 7.62
C GLY A 18 -15.62 17.39 6.48
N VAL A 19 -15.66 16.06 6.65
CA VAL A 19 -16.25 15.13 5.68
C VAL A 19 -17.68 14.80 6.07
N ASP A 20 -18.62 15.02 5.16
CA ASP A 20 -20.00 14.58 5.31
C ASP A 20 -20.12 13.07 5.04
N LEU A 21 -20.56 12.33 6.06
CA LEU A 21 -20.90 10.92 5.94
C LEU A 21 -22.37 10.79 5.57
N TYR A 22 -22.62 10.08 4.46
CA TYR A 22 -23.95 9.84 3.92
C TYR A 22 -24.35 8.39 4.17
N TRP A 23 -25.47 8.17 4.86
CA TRP A 23 -26.06 6.83 5.02
C TRP A 23 -27.38 6.73 4.25
N MET A 24 -27.68 5.54 3.72
CA MET A 24 -29.01 5.19 3.20
C MET A 24 -29.74 4.35 4.23
N ALA A 25 -31.03 4.62 4.44
CA ALA A 25 -31.85 3.90 5.41
C ALA A 25 -32.68 2.77 4.75
N HIS A 26 -32.77 1.66 5.46
CA HIS A 26 -33.69 0.51 5.28
C HIS A 26 -33.39 -0.59 4.24
N SER A 27 -32.61 -1.58 4.70
CA SER A 27 -33.07 -2.94 5.05
C SER A 27 -33.79 -3.87 4.05
N GLU A 28 -34.23 -3.46 2.86
CA GLU A 28 -34.95 -4.36 1.94
C GLU A 28 -34.50 -4.27 0.47
N GLU A 29 -33.25 -4.68 0.16
CA GLU A 29 -32.87 -5.11 -1.20
C GLU A 29 -31.64 -6.04 -1.17
N ARG A 30 -31.62 -7.10 -1.99
CA ARG A 30 -30.51 -8.09 -1.99
C ARG A 30 -29.22 -7.51 -2.59
N PRO A 31 -28.02 -7.77 -2.02
CA PRO A 31 -26.76 -7.16 -2.45
C PRO A 31 -26.32 -7.39 -3.92
N CYS A 32 -26.91 -8.35 -4.63
CA CYS A 32 -26.51 -8.72 -5.99
C CYS A 32 -26.95 -7.70 -7.07
N ALA A 33 -28.06 -6.98 -6.88
CA ALA A 33 -28.54 -5.99 -7.85
C ALA A 33 -27.62 -4.75 -7.94
N VAL A 34 -27.09 -4.30 -6.79
CA VAL A 34 -26.17 -3.16 -6.70
C VAL A 34 -24.81 -3.51 -7.32
N LYS A 35 -24.28 -4.72 -7.06
CA LYS A 35 -23.03 -5.21 -7.67
C LYS A 35 -23.11 -5.19 -9.21
N ARG A 36 -24.22 -5.63 -9.80
CA ARG A 36 -24.40 -5.62 -11.28
C ARG A 36 -24.47 -4.21 -11.88
N ARG A 37 -24.96 -3.20 -11.16
CA ARG A 37 -24.92 -1.78 -11.62
C ARG A 37 -23.54 -1.15 -11.50
N ALA A 38 -22.73 -1.53 -10.49
CA ALA A 38 -21.37 -1.03 -10.33
C ALA A 38 -20.37 -1.59 -11.36
N MET A 39 -20.65 -2.76 -11.96
CA MET A 39 -19.80 -3.41 -12.97
C MET A 39 -20.17 -3.06 -14.43
N LEU A 40 -21.17 -2.20 -14.66
CA LEU A 40 -21.58 -1.79 -16.01
C LEU A 40 -20.81 -0.56 -16.50
N ILE A 41 -19.53 -0.74 -16.85
CA ILE A 41 -18.93 0.03 -17.95
C ILE A 41 -19.32 -0.68 -19.25
N TYR A 42 -20.41 -0.25 -19.87
CA TYR A 42 -20.85 -0.79 -21.15
C TYR A 42 -20.12 -0.07 -22.29
N ASP A 43 -18.95 -0.57 -22.71
CA ASP A 43 -18.44 -0.30 -24.06
C ASP A 43 -18.95 -1.41 -24.99
N PRO A 44 -19.80 -1.09 -25.99
CA PRO A 44 -20.38 -2.07 -26.91
C PRO A 44 -19.37 -2.74 -27.86
N ARG A 45 -18.06 -2.51 -27.69
CA ARG A 45 -16.98 -3.06 -28.53
C ARG A 45 -16.06 -4.05 -27.80
N LEU A 46 -16.35 -4.43 -26.56
CA LEU A 46 -15.55 -5.40 -25.79
C LEU A 46 -16.16 -6.82 -25.84
N PRO A 47 -15.58 -7.77 -26.61
CA PRO A 47 -16.03 -9.16 -26.61
C PRO A 47 -15.32 -9.96 -25.50
N VAL A 48 -15.93 -10.03 -24.32
CA VAL A 48 -15.54 -11.00 -23.28
C VAL A 48 -16.76 -11.81 -22.88
N ILE A 49 -16.92 -12.97 -23.53
CA ILE A 49 -17.95 -13.96 -23.16
C ILE A 49 -17.42 -14.73 -21.95
N CYS A 50 -17.75 -14.26 -20.75
CA CYS A 50 -17.67 -15.06 -19.54
C CYS A 50 -18.99 -15.82 -19.38
N VAL A 51 -18.94 -17.15 -19.35
CA VAL A 51 -20.13 -18.01 -19.33
C VAL A 51 -20.70 -18.03 -17.89
N PRO A 52 -21.86 -17.40 -17.60
CA PRO A 52 -22.25 -17.11 -16.21
C PRO A 52 -22.46 -18.35 -15.34
N THR A 53 -22.81 -19.49 -15.95
CA THR A 53 -23.05 -20.75 -15.25
C THR A 53 -21.82 -21.30 -14.52
N GLU A 54 -20.59 -21.05 -14.99
CA GLU A 54 -19.39 -21.48 -14.25
C GLU A 54 -19.24 -20.69 -12.93
N ILE A 55 -19.58 -19.39 -12.94
CA ILE A 55 -19.53 -18.54 -11.75
C ILE A 55 -20.64 -18.92 -10.77
N ASP A 56 -21.88 -19.11 -11.26
CA ASP A 56 -23.01 -19.47 -10.41
C ASP A 56 -22.83 -20.89 -9.81
N GLN A 57 -22.20 -21.82 -10.53
CA GLN A 57 -21.86 -23.16 -10.04
C GLN A 57 -20.78 -23.14 -8.95
N LEU A 58 -19.73 -22.31 -9.11
CA LEU A 58 -18.70 -22.09 -8.07
C LEU A 58 -19.27 -21.43 -6.81
N LEU A 59 -20.26 -20.53 -6.94
CA LEU A 59 -20.96 -19.93 -5.81
C LEU A 59 -21.87 -20.94 -5.10
N THR A 60 -22.55 -21.81 -5.85
CA THR A 60 -23.42 -22.85 -5.28
C THR A 60 -22.62 -23.91 -4.51
N GLU A 61 -21.45 -24.32 -5.00
CA GLU A 61 -20.53 -25.18 -4.23
C GLU A 61 -20.02 -24.52 -2.94
N LEU A 62 -19.90 -23.20 -2.92
CA LEU A 62 -19.43 -22.45 -1.77
C LEU A 62 -20.52 -22.33 -0.70
N ASP A 63 -21.75 -22.04 -1.11
CA ASP A 63 -22.91 -21.94 -0.21
C ASP A 63 -23.27 -23.33 0.40
N GLY A 64 -23.16 -24.42 -0.38
CA GLY A 64 -23.37 -25.78 0.16
C GLY A 64 -22.35 -26.17 1.24
N LYS A 65 -21.07 -25.81 1.06
CA LYS A 65 -20.00 -26.00 2.06
C LYS A 65 -20.17 -25.14 3.31
N ILE A 66 -20.99 -24.08 3.24
CA ILE A 66 -21.32 -23.17 4.34
C ILE A 66 -22.47 -23.74 5.19
N GLU A 67 -23.47 -24.37 4.57
CA GLU A 67 -24.59 -24.98 5.28
C GLU A 67 -24.20 -26.28 6.02
N GLU A 68 -23.31 -27.11 5.45
CA GLU A 68 -22.82 -28.34 6.11
C GLU A 68 -21.97 -28.08 7.36
N THR A 69 -21.20 -26.99 7.41
CA THR A 69 -20.38 -26.66 8.60
C THR A 69 -21.13 -25.90 9.68
N GLY A 70 -22.32 -25.37 9.36
CA GLY A 70 -23.05 -24.42 10.22
C GLY A 70 -22.31 -23.08 10.44
N ASP A 71 -21.18 -22.87 9.77
CA ASP A 71 -20.27 -21.76 9.99
C ASP A 71 -19.74 -21.25 8.65
N GLY A 72 -20.59 -20.45 8.00
CA GLY A 72 -20.20 -19.58 6.91
C GLY A 72 -20.47 -18.13 7.24
N GLU A 73 -19.43 -17.38 7.62
CA GLU A 73 -19.49 -15.92 7.51
C GLU A 73 -19.74 -15.58 6.03
N VAL A 74 -20.96 -15.13 5.72
CA VAL A 74 -21.26 -14.39 4.48
C VAL A 74 -20.52 -13.05 4.55
N GLY A 75 -19.21 -13.09 4.27
CA GLY A 75 -18.41 -11.90 4.04
C GLY A 75 -18.97 -11.16 2.83
N PRO A 76 -19.19 -9.85 2.94
CA PRO A 76 -18.36 -8.94 2.15
C PRO A 76 -18.23 -7.55 2.81
N PHE A 77 -18.03 -6.53 1.97
CA PHE A 77 -18.35 -5.12 2.20
C PHE A 77 -19.86 -4.90 2.51
N SER A 78 -20.40 -5.48 3.58
CA SER A 78 -21.71 -5.15 4.14
C SER A 78 -21.56 -4.02 5.16
N ALA A 79 -22.27 -2.91 4.92
CA ALA A 79 -22.29 -1.79 5.84
C ALA A 79 -23.03 -2.18 7.14
N PHE A 80 -22.26 -2.25 8.23
CA PHE A 80 -22.63 -2.12 9.64
C PHE A 80 -24.08 -2.45 10.05
N TRP A 81 -24.25 -3.54 10.82
CA TRP A 81 -25.28 -3.61 11.85
C TRP A 81 -24.68 -3.26 13.21
N ILE A 82 -25.36 -2.39 13.96
CA ILE A 82 -25.13 -2.18 15.40
C ILE A 82 -26.50 -2.15 16.05
N ASN A 83 -26.79 -3.13 16.91
CA ASN A 83 -27.85 -3.01 17.90
C ASN A 83 -27.37 -2.04 18.98
N CYS A 84 -28.00 -0.87 19.07
CA CYS A 84 -27.90 0.00 20.23
C CYS A 84 -29.31 0.20 20.79
N ASP A 85 -29.66 -0.58 21.82
CA ASP A 85 -30.71 -0.18 22.74
C ASP A 85 -30.26 1.06 23.51
N MET A 86 -30.93 2.19 23.25
CA MET A 86 -31.11 3.25 24.26
C MET A 86 -32.49 3.87 24.08
N THR A 87 -33.29 3.75 25.15
CA THR A 87 -34.64 4.30 25.28
C THR A 87 -34.64 5.81 25.55
N THR A 88 -35.74 6.49 25.18
CA THR A 88 -36.16 7.86 25.60
C THR A 88 -35.33 9.06 25.08
N THR A 89 -35.88 10.21 24.63
CA THR A 89 -37.28 10.65 24.42
C THR A 89 -37.39 11.86 23.45
N THR A 90 -38.50 11.94 22.69
CA THR A 90 -39.23 13.13 22.16
C THR A 90 -38.53 14.26 21.36
N GLY A 91 -39.11 14.63 20.18
CA GLY A 91 -39.36 16.05 19.84
C GLY A 91 -39.31 16.54 18.37
N TYR A 92 -40.50 16.68 17.73
CA TYR A 92 -40.88 17.72 16.74
C TYR A 92 -40.36 17.79 15.27
N ASN A 93 -41.28 17.44 14.36
CA ASN A 93 -41.78 18.14 13.13
C ASN A 93 -40.96 18.32 11.81
N SER A 94 -41.73 18.23 10.70
CA SER A 94 -41.41 18.28 9.24
C SER A 94 -41.82 19.63 8.60
N PRO A 95 -41.98 19.87 7.26
CA PRO A 95 -41.74 19.09 6.01
C PRO A 95 -41.00 19.84 4.85
N SER A 96 -40.59 19.23 3.72
CA SER A 96 -41.30 19.19 2.39
C SER A 96 -40.38 18.53 1.31
N SER A 97 -40.77 17.48 0.55
CA SER A 97 -41.33 17.38 -0.85
C SER A 97 -40.48 18.01 -1.99
N VAL A 98 -40.22 17.37 -3.15
CA VAL A 98 -41.16 16.95 -4.26
C VAL A 98 -40.57 15.85 -5.20
N LEU A 99 -41.48 15.10 -5.88
CA LEU A 99 -41.46 14.12 -7.03
C LEU A 99 -40.16 13.86 -7.87
N TRP A 100 -39.96 12.72 -8.58
CA TRP A 100 -40.88 12.00 -9.52
C TRP A 100 -40.89 10.44 -9.44
N ALA A 101 -40.87 9.71 -10.57
CA ALA A 101 -41.76 8.57 -10.83
C ALA A 101 -41.18 7.39 -11.69
N ASP A 102 -42.05 6.67 -12.44
CA ASP A 102 -42.06 5.30 -13.03
C ASP A 102 -40.90 4.83 -13.97
N VAL A 103 -40.71 3.55 -14.39
CA VAL A 103 -41.51 2.29 -14.40
C VAL A 103 -40.71 1.09 -13.87
N ALA A 104 -41.38 0.08 -13.31
CA ALA A 104 -40.87 -1.29 -13.15
C ALA A 104 -42.05 -2.27 -13.30
N GLY A 105 -41.87 -3.37 -14.04
CA GLY A 105 -42.94 -4.33 -14.25
C GLY A 105 -42.62 -5.38 -15.31
N LEU A 106 -42.15 -6.55 -14.85
CA LEU A 106 -42.54 -7.91 -15.29
C LEU A 106 -41.69 -8.90 -14.47
N LEU A 107 -42.35 -9.84 -13.80
CA LEU A 107 -41.80 -10.67 -12.73
C LEU A 107 -42.06 -12.17 -12.99
N THR A 108 -41.07 -13.00 -12.64
CA THR A 108 -41.23 -14.36 -12.06
C THR A 108 -41.73 -15.51 -13.00
N PRO A 109 -41.85 -16.78 -12.55
CA PRO A 109 -40.75 -17.77 -12.52
C PRO A 109 -41.20 -19.18 -13.03
N HIS A 110 -40.47 -20.28 -12.76
CA HIS A 110 -40.99 -21.64 -12.42
C HIS A 110 -39.85 -22.63 -12.01
N CYS A 111 -40.15 -23.87 -11.58
CA CYS A 111 -39.46 -24.56 -10.46
C CYS A 111 -38.99 -26.03 -10.70
N ILE A 112 -37.95 -26.49 -9.93
CA ILE A 112 -37.79 -27.81 -9.21
C ILE A 112 -37.72 -29.14 -10.07
N PRO A 113 -37.03 -30.27 -9.72
CA PRO A 113 -36.55 -30.80 -8.40
C PRO A 113 -35.11 -31.42 -8.29
N ASP A 114 -34.81 -31.90 -7.07
CA ASP A 114 -33.66 -32.71 -6.54
C ASP A 114 -33.97 -34.26 -6.61
N PRO A 115 -33.31 -35.28 -5.97
CA PRO A 115 -32.19 -35.33 -4.98
C PRO A 115 -31.15 -36.50 -5.03
N ALA A 116 -30.30 -36.59 -3.98
CA ALA A 116 -29.44 -37.72 -3.50
C ALA A 116 -28.09 -37.94 -4.24
N TRP A 117 -26.98 -38.39 -3.62
CA TRP A 117 -26.68 -39.04 -2.31
C TRP A 117 -25.36 -38.40 -1.73
N CYS A 118 -24.77 -38.71 -0.55
CA CYS A 118 -24.89 -39.78 0.47
C CYS A 118 -24.31 -39.31 1.84
N TYR A 119 -24.40 -40.15 2.89
CA TYR A 119 -23.96 -39.91 4.28
C TYR A 119 -22.79 -40.84 4.69
N VAL A 120 -21.82 -40.41 5.53
CA VAL A 120 -21.05 -41.29 6.46
C VAL A 120 -20.70 -40.52 7.76
N ASP A 121 -20.71 -41.27 8.87
CA ASP A 121 -20.82 -40.84 10.27
C ASP A 121 -19.49 -40.57 11.01
N ALA A 122 -19.58 -39.97 12.20
CA ALA A 122 -18.48 -39.63 13.10
C ALA A 122 -18.26 -40.67 14.22
N SER A 123 -17.04 -40.75 14.78
CA SER A 123 -16.80 -41.54 16.00
C SER A 123 -15.63 -41.05 16.88
N LEU A 124 -15.94 -40.14 17.81
CA LEU A 124 -15.38 -40.01 19.19
C LEU A 124 -13.89 -39.59 19.40
N PRO A 125 -13.49 -39.12 20.60
CA PRO A 125 -14.25 -38.50 21.71
C PRO A 125 -13.68 -37.13 22.22
N ASP A 126 -14.37 -36.55 23.20
CA ASP A 126 -14.21 -35.19 23.76
C ASP A 126 -12.86 -34.78 24.38
N GLY A 127 -12.64 -33.46 24.35
CA GLY A 127 -11.76 -32.69 25.24
C GLY A 127 -12.18 -31.21 25.26
N ARG A 128 -13.35 -30.89 25.83
CA ARG A 128 -13.96 -29.55 25.72
C ARG A 128 -13.46 -28.56 26.78
N ILE A 129 -13.11 -27.36 26.33
CA ILE A 129 -13.14 -26.12 27.11
C ILE A 129 -14.50 -25.47 26.87
N TYR A 130 -15.14 -24.93 27.90
CA TYR A 130 -16.36 -24.13 27.75
C TYR A 130 -15.99 -22.64 27.74
N GLU A 131 -16.35 -21.94 26.67
CA GLU A 131 -16.35 -20.48 26.61
C GLU A 131 -17.73 -20.00 27.11
N LEU A 132 -17.75 -19.00 27.98
CA LEU A 132 -18.97 -18.32 28.43
C LEU A 132 -19.04 -16.94 27.75
N ASP A 133 -20.26 -16.44 27.52
CA ASP A 133 -20.54 -15.23 26.70
C ASP A 133 -19.93 -13.91 27.21
N ASP A 134 -19.19 -13.91 28.34
CA ASP A 134 -18.40 -12.76 28.81
C ASP A 134 -16.88 -12.86 28.51
N GLY A 135 -16.43 -13.97 27.93
CA GLY A 135 -15.04 -14.22 27.54
C GLY A 135 -14.12 -14.72 28.66
N THR A 136 -14.64 -15.10 29.83
CA THR A 136 -13.83 -15.60 30.95
C THR A 136 -13.56 -17.11 30.83
N ILE A 137 -12.28 -17.50 30.73
CA ILE A 137 -11.85 -18.91 30.78
C ILE A 137 -11.25 -19.20 32.16
N VAL A 138 -11.83 -20.17 32.89
CA VAL A 138 -11.28 -20.67 34.16
C VAL A 138 -10.55 -21.99 33.91
N ALA A 139 -9.24 -22.01 34.15
CA ALA A 139 -8.44 -23.22 34.17
C ALA A 139 -8.07 -23.57 35.62
N ASN A 140 -8.48 -24.76 36.08
CA ASN A 140 -7.90 -25.36 37.29
C ASN A 140 -6.52 -25.93 36.93
N ASP A 141 -5.44 -25.33 37.44
CA ASP A 141 -4.51 -25.96 38.39
C ASP A 141 -3.39 -24.96 38.73
N ASP A 142 -3.44 -24.39 39.94
CA ASP A 142 -2.52 -23.35 40.40
C ASP A 142 -1.43 -23.98 41.27
N SER A 143 -0.47 -24.68 40.66
CA SER A 143 0.76 -25.08 41.36
C SER A 143 1.97 -25.31 40.45
N LEU A 144 3.15 -24.97 40.99
CA LEU A 144 4.51 -25.21 40.46
C LEU A 144 4.97 -24.29 39.30
N LEU A 145 5.72 -23.24 39.64
CA LEU A 145 7.19 -23.18 39.47
C LEU A 145 7.77 -21.94 40.20
N PRO A 146 9.06 -21.92 40.60
CA PRO A 146 9.59 -20.89 41.50
C PRO A 146 9.98 -19.60 40.77
N ALA A 147 9.80 -18.46 41.46
CA ALA A 147 10.47 -17.22 41.10
C ALA A 147 11.97 -17.33 41.39
N ASP A 148 12.82 -16.94 40.44
CA ASP A 148 13.83 -15.89 40.65
C ASP A 148 14.70 -15.61 39.42
N LYS A 149 15.23 -14.38 39.36
CA LYS A 149 16.19 -13.80 38.37
C LYS A 149 15.60 -13.37 37.04
N GLU A 150 14.82 -12.30 37.09
CA GLU A 150 14.56 -11.41 35.96
C GLU A 150 15.86 -10.76 35.44
N GLU A 151 16.13 -10.85 34.14
CA GLU A 151 17.12 -10.01 33.47
C GLU A 151 16.41 -9.12 32.43
N ARG A 152 16.35 -7.80 32.69
CA ARG A 152 15.64 -6.84 31.83
C ARG A 152 16.32 -6.69 30.46
N ILE A 153 15.68 -7.20 29.40
CA ILE A 153 16.18 -7.06 28.03
C ILE A 153 15.77 -5.70 27.44
N ASN A 154 16.77 -4.90 27.06
CA ASN A 154 16.58 -3.63 26.34
C ASN A 154 16.11 -3.90 24.90
N PRO A 155 15.00 -3.28 24.41
CA PRO A 155 14.50 -3.46 23.03
C PRO A 155 15.57 -3.23 21.94
N ARG A 156 16.55 -2.35 22.17
CA ARG A 156 17.66 -2.07 21.26
C ARG A 156 18.61 -3.26 21.02
N LYS A 157 18.51 -4.35 21.82
CA LYS A 157 19.31 -5.58 21.63
C LYS A 157 18.65 -6.64 20.74
N ILE A 158 17.36 -6.51 20.40
CA ILE A 158 16.66 -7.47 19.53
C ILE A 158 17.32 -7.54 18.13
N CYS A 159 17.87 -6.42 17.66
CA CYS A 159 18.61 -6.27 16.40
C CYS A 159 19.85 -7.18 16.25
N HIS A 160 20.30 -7.83 17.33
CA HIS A 160 21.49 -8.68 17.38
C HIS A 160 21.21 -10.14 17.76
N LEU A 161 19.93 -10.53 17.90
CA LEU A 161 19.56 -11.93 18.12
C LEU A 161 19.77 -12.74 16.83
N SER A 162 20.36 -13.94 16.93
CA SER A 162 20.48 -14.84 15.78
C SER A 162 19.11 -15.36 15.35
N SER A 163 18.97 -15.73 14.07
CA SER A 163 17.72 -16.30 13.54
C SER A 163 17.26 -17.55 14.32
N GLU A 164 18.19 -18.33 14.87
CA GLU A 164 17.88 -19.48 15.74
C GLU A 164 17.26 -19.06 17.07
N VAL A 165 17.75 -18.00 17.71
CA VAL A 165 17.18 -17.48 18.96
C VAL A 165 15.83 -16.81 18.71
N LEU A 166 15.65 -16.15 17.56
CA LEU A 166 14.34 -15.63 17.14
C LEU A 166 13.36 -16.78 16.88
N ARG A 167 13.74 -17.80 16.10
CA ARG A 167 12.90 -18.99 15.81
C ARG A 167 12.53 -19.77 17.07
N SER A 168 13.50 -20.00 17.97
CA SER A 168 13.27 -20.64 19.26
C SER A 168 12.28 -19.83 20.10
N ARG A 169 12.45 -18.51 20.20
CA ARG A 169 11.50 -17.63 20.89
C ARG A 169 10.12 -17.65 20.23
N PHE A 170 10.01 -17.55 18.91
CA PHE A 170 8.71 -17.61 18.21
C PHE A 170 7.97 -18.93 18.46
N SER A 171 8.69 -20.06 18.46
CA SER A 171 8.10 -21.38 18.74
C SER A 171 7.58 -21.49 20.18
N ILE A 172 8.18 -20.76 21.12
CA ILE A 172 7.74 -20.67 22.53
C ILE A 172 6.60 -19.65 22.72
N PHE A 173 6.61 -18.53 21.98
CA PHE A 173 5.58 -17.49 22.07
C PHE A 173 4.27 -17.83 21.34
N PHE A 174 4.34 -18.54 20.21
CA PHE A 174 3.20 -18.86 19.34
C PHE A 174 2.92 -20.37 19.38
N ASN A 175 2.55 -20.86 20.56
CA ASN A 175 2.23 -22.28 20.76
C ASN A 175 1.16 -22.73 19.73
N VAL A 176 1.57 -23.53 18.74
CA VAL A 176 0.78 -24.11 17.64
C VAL A 176 0.37 -23.17 16.46
N ASP A 177 1.34 -22.56 15.75
CA ASP A 177 1.23 -22.43 14.28
C ASP A 177 2.62 -22.35 13.58
N ASN A 178 2.98 -23.41 12.85
CA ASN A 178 4.24 -23.50 12.10
C ASN A 178 4.29 -22.54 10.90
N ASP A 179 3.14 -22.21 10.30
CA ASP A 179 3.07 -21.30 9.16
C ASP A 179 3.29 -19.86 9.59
N ILE A 180 2.75 -19.44 10.74
CA ILE A 180 3.03 -18.11 11.32
C ILE A 180 4.53 -17.97 11.65
N ALA A 181 5.15 -19.02 12.21
CA ALA A 181 6.58 -19.01 12.50
C ALA A 181 7.44 -18.94 11.21
N GLU A 182 7.11 -19.72 10.17
CA GLU A 182 7.77 -19.66 8.86
C GLU A 182 7.65 -18.27 8.23
N LEU A 183 6.44 -17.71 8.21
CA LEU A 183 6.16 -16.40 7.62
C LEU A 183 6.86 -15.28 8.38
N MET A 184 6.92 -15.30 9.71
CA MET A 184 7.59 -14.26 10.49
C MET A 184 9.12 -14.36 10.38
N ASP A 185 9.68 -15.58 10.32
CA ASP A 185 11.11 -15.80 10.03
C ASP A 185 11.49 -15.27 8.65
N ASN A 186 10.72 -15.59 7.60
CA ASN A 186 10.94 -15.02 6.27
C ASN A 186 10.79 -13.49 6.25
N TYR A 187 9.86 -12.92 7.05
CA TYR A 187 9.72 -11.47 7.13
C TYR A 187 11.00 -10.81 7.69
N ILE A 188 11.48 -11.27 8.84
CA ILE A 188 12.63 -10.65 9.52
C ILE A 188 13.97 -10.98 8.85
N SER A 189 14.11 -12.19 8.31
CA SER A 189 15.37 -12.69 7.71
C SER A 189 15.53 -12.28 6.23
N VAL A 190 14.43 -12.01 5.50
CA VAL A 190 14.47 -11.67 4.06
C VAL A 190 13.71 -10.38 3.76
N VAL A 191 12.39 -10.36 3.92
CA VAL A 191 11.51 -9.29 3.38
C VAL A 191 11.87 -7.92 3.93
N ALA A 192 12.17 -7.81 5.22
CA ALA A 192 12.49 -6.53 5.83
C ALA A 192 13.79 -5.91 5.27
N ASP A 193 14.74 -6.71 4.77
CA ASP A 193 15.90 -6.18 4.02
C ASP A 193 15.63 -6.06 2.51
N LEU A 194 14.70 -6.84 1.96
CA LEU A 194 14.24 -6.73 0.56
C LEU A 194 13.61 -5.37 0.26
N LEU A 195 12.77 -4.87 1.17
CA LEU A 195 11.98 -3.63 1.04
C LEU A 195 12.81 -2.32 1.08
N GLN A 196 14.15 -2.38 1.09
CA GLN A 196 15.02 -1.20 1.05
C GLN A 196 16.20 -1.44 0.09
N PRO A 197 16.69 -0.43 -0.67
CA PRO A 197 17.78 -0.60 -1.62
C PRO A 197 19.18 -0.79 -1.00
N THR A 198 19.37 -0.40 0.26
CA THR A 198 20.69 -0.36 0.92
C THR A 198 20.62 -0.81 2.37
N ARG A 199 21.59 -1.64 2.82
CA ARG A 199 21.63 -2.14 4.21
C ARG A 199 21.93 -1.03 5.20
N HIS A 200 21.02 -0.81 6.14
CA HIS A 200 21.18 0.19 7.21
C HIS A 200 20.66 -0.31 8.56
N SER A 201 21.25 0.16 9.66
CA SER A 201 20.87 -0.24 11.03
C SER A 201 19.51 0.30 11.47
N GLN A 202 19.09 1.44 10.90
CA GLN A 202 17.77 2.05 11.11
C GLN A 202 16.75 1.61 10.04
N ASN A 203 16.92 0.43 9.43
CA ASN A 203 15.93 -0.19 8.53
C ASN A 203 14.53 -0.15 9.19
N PRO A 204 13.55 0.61 8.67
CA PRO A 204 12.27 0.83 9.34
C PRO A 204 11.46 -0.47 9.49
N TYR A 205 11.58 -1.39 8.54
CA TYR A 205 10.88 -2.67 8.56
C TYR A 205 11.35 -3.55 9.75
N LYS A 206 12.61 -3.40 10.18
CA LYS A 206 13.19 -4.07 11.36
C LYS A 206 13.18 -3.25 12.65
N SER A 207 13.31 -1.92 12.58
CA SER A 207 13.44 -1.04 13.74
C SER A 207 12.11 -0.47 14.24
N ILE A 208 11.10 -0.37 13.37
CA ILE A 208 9.80 0.23 13.67
C ILE A 208 8.67 -0.79 13.49
N TYR A 209 8.52 -1.36 12.29
CA TYR A 209 7.34 -2.14 11.91
C TYR A 209 7.28 -3.47 12.66
N PHE A 210 8.35 -4.27 12.58
CA PHE A 210 8.43 -5.55 13.28
C PHE A 210 8.27 -5.40 14.81
N PRO A 211 9.00 -4.51 15.53
CA PRO A 211 8.82 -4.32 16.97
C PRO A 211 7.41 -3.86 17.34
N GLN A 212 6.78 -2.98 16.56
CA GLN A 212 5.39 -2.58 16.79
C GLN A 212 4.41 -3.75 16.67
N ALA A 213 4.66 -4.68 15.73
CA ALA A 213 3.83 -5.87 15.51
C ALA A 213 3.89 -6.87 16.67
N ILE A 214 5.08 -7.10 17.24
CA ILE A 214 5.32 -8.13 18.26
C ILE A 214 5.36 -7.61 19.71
N ALA A 215 5.21 -6.30 19.94
CA ALA A 215 5.26 -5.73 21.28
C ALA A 215 4.12 -6.24 22.19
N SER A 216 4.48 -6.82 23.34
CA SER A 216 3.54 -7.06 24.44
C SER A 216 3.00 -5.72 24.97
N PRO A 217 1.69 -5.60 25.29
CA PRO A 217 1.09 -4.37 25.83
C PRO A 217 1.81 -3.80 27.06
N SER A 218 2.40 -4.66 27.89
CA SER A 218 2.96 -4.34 29.20
C SER A 218 4.50 -4.39 29.26
N GLY A 219 5.17 -4.67 28.14
CA GLY A 219 6.65 -4.76 28.08
C GLY A 219 7.26 -5.95 28.86
N ILE A 220 6.41 -6.82 29.41
CA ILE A 220 6.75 -8.01 30.18
C ILE A 220 6.41 -9.25 29.35
N THR A 221 7.25 -10.28 29.45
CA THR A 221 7.04 -11.61 28.87
C THR A 221 6.39 -12.54 29.90
N VAL A 222 5.05 -12.51 30.00
CA VAL A 222 4.24 -13.54 30.67
C VAL A 222 3.00 -13.79 29.80
N GLY A 223 2.48 -15.03 29.81
CA GLY A 223 1.33 -15.43 29.02
C GLY A 223 -0.02 -15.00 29.60
N VAL A 224 -1.06 -15.27 28.80
CA VAL A 224 -2.50 -15.15 29.11
C VAL A 224 -3.04 -13.72 29.33
N SER A 225 -3.91 -13.33 28.40
CA SER A 225 -4.91 -12.25 28.51
C SER A 225 -4.43 -10.83 28.85
N ASP A 226 -3.87 -10.14 27.86
CA ASP A 226 -4.03 -8.69 27.72
C ASP A 226 -4.25 -8.37 26.23
N SER A 227 -5.43 -7.87 25.85
CA SER A 227 -5.85 -7.92 24.44
C SER A 227 -4.97 -7.05 23.54
N MET A 228 -4.40 -7.63 22.47
CA MET A 228 -3.64 -6.88 21.48
C MET A 228 -4.50 -5.73 20.91
N SER A 229 -3.91 -4.54 20.80
CA SER A 229 -4.61 -3.42 20.15
C SER A 229 -4.94 -3.79 18.70
N SER A 230 -6.13 -3.40 18.23
CA SER A 230 -6.58 -3.71 16.87
C SER A 230 -5.60 -3.22 15.80
N SER A 231 -4.87 -2.13 16.05
CA SER A 231 -3.79 -1.64 15.19
C SER A 231 -2.58 -2.58 15.14
N ARG A 232 -2.20 -3.19 16.28
CA ARG A 232 -1.10 -4.18 16.35
C ARG A 232 -1.47 -5.48 15.66
N THR A 233 -2.67 -5.99 15.89
CA THR A 233 -3.18 -7.19 15.19
C THR A 233 -3.25 -6.95 13.68
N ALA A 234 -3.64 -5.75 13.25
CA ALA A 234 -3.61 -5.35 11.84
C ALA A 234 -2.18 -5.37 11.27
N LEU A 235 -1.23 -4.74 11.96
CA LEU A 235 0.18 -4.72 11.54
C LEU A 235 0.76 -6.14 11.47
N PHE A 236 0.60 -6.93 12.53
CA PHE A 236 1.09 -8.32 12.61
C PHE A 236 0.63 -9.17 11.41
N HIS A 237 -0.67 -9.18 11.12
CA HIS A 237 -1.18 -9.90 9.97
C HIS A 237 -0.77 -9.27 8.63
N ALA A 238 -0.60 -7.95 8.54
CA ALA A 238 -0.06 -7.34 7.34
C ALA A 238 1.37 -7.83 7.04
N LEU A 239 2.25 -7.90 8.05
CA LEU A 239 3.63 -8.42 7.87
C LEU A 239 3.64 -9.88 7.41
N LEU A 240 2.78 -10.72 7.99
CA LEU A 240 2.62 -12.12 7.57
C LEU A 240 2.11 -12.23 6.12
N SER A 241 1.18 -11.37 5.71
CA SER A 241 0.64 -11.34 4.34
C SER A 241 1.69 -10.92 3.31
N VAL A 242 2.47 -9.85 3.59
CA VAL A 242 3.62 -9.43 2.75
C VAL A 242 4.60 -10.60 2.60
N SER A 243 4.91 -11.29 3.69
CA SER A 243 5.82 -12.44 3.70
C SER A 243 5.30 -13.63 2.88
N ALA A 244 4.00 -13.92 2.99
CA ALA A 244 3.36 -15.00 2.25
C ALA A 244 3.35 -14.73 0.74
N PHE A 245 3.03 -13.51 0.30
CA PHE A 245 3.07 -13.17 -1.12
C PHE A 245 4.49 -13.18 -1.70
N HIS A 246 5.53 -12.83 -0.92
CA HIS A 246 6.91 -13.04 -1.32
C HIS A 246 7.25 -14.54 -1.50
N LEU A 247 6.91 -15.39 -0.51
CA LEU A 247 7.16 -16.84 -0.59
C LEU A 247 6.37 -17.52 -1.71
N CYS A 248 5.14 -17.07 -2.00
CA CYS A 248 4.32 -17.51 -3.12
C CYS A 248 5.04 -17.36 -4.48
N ARG A 249 5.85 -16.31 -4.62
CA ARG A 249 6.66 -16.05 -5.83
C ARG A 249 8.01 -16.76 -5.83
N GLN A 250 8.59 -16.99 -4.66
CA GLN A 250 9.90 -17.63 -4.50
C GLN A 250 9.84 -19.17 -4.53
N LYS A 251 8.82 -19.78 -3.91
CA LYS A 251 8.67 -21.23 -3.72
C LYS A 251 7.51 -21.75 -4.58
N THR A 252 7.78 -22.02 -5.85
CA THR A 252 6.77 -22.48 -6.83
C THR A 252 5.96 -23.69 -6.37
N ASP A 253 6.61 -24.63 -5.68
CA ASP A 253 6.04 -25.93 -5.36
C ASP A 253 4.97 -25.84 -4.26
N ASN A 254 5.00 -24.77 -3.46
CA ASN A 254 4.04 -24.48 -2.38
C ASN A 254 3.25 -23.18 -2.67
N LYS A 255 3.18 -22.75 -3.93
CA LYS A 255 2.55 -21.48 -4.33
C LYS A 255 1.13 -21.31 -3.75
N GLU A 256 0.29 -22.34 -3.89
CA GLU A 256 -1.12 -22.31 -3.44
C GLU A 256 -1.24 -22.13 -1.91
N LYS A 257 -0.38 -22.81 -1.12
CA LYS A 257 -0.30 -22.63 0.34
C LYS A 257 -0.07 -21.15 0.68
N TYR A 258 0.98 -20.56 0.11
CA TYR A 258 1.36 -19.18 0.43
C TYR A 258 0.38 -18.15 -0.14
N GLU A 259 -0.27 -18.43 -1.27
CA GLU A 259 -1.35 -17.59 -1.79
C GLU A 259 -2.56 -17.59 -0.85
N LYS A 260 -2.98 -18.77 -0.36
CA LYS A 260 -4.05 -18.91 0.64
C LYS A 260 -3.72 -18.19 1.96
N LEU A 261 -2.50 -18.36 2.47
CA LEU A 261 -2.02 -17.66 3.67
C LEU A 261 -1.95 -16.13 3.48
N GLY A 262 -1.46 -15.67 2.32
CA GLY A 262 -1.38 -14.26 1.96
C GLY A 262 -2.76 -13.59 1.99
N ARG A 263 -3.76 -14.21 1.34
CA ARG A 263 -5.17 -13.77 1.35
C ARG A 263 -5.78 -13.81 2.74
N LEU A 264 -5.58 -14.90 3.50
CA LEU A 264 -6.08 -15.06 4.87
C LEU A 264 -5.57 -13.94 5.80
N HIS A 265 -4.27 -13.69 5.79
CA HIS A 265 -3.68 -12.65 6.63
C HIS A 265 -4.03 -11.23 6.13
N ARG A 266 -4.18 -11.00 4.81
CA ARG A 266 -4.74 -9.74 4.26
C ARG A 266 -6.13 -9.46 4.82
N ALA A 267 -7.02 -10.46 4.82
CA ALA A 267 -8.38 -10.32 5.36
C ALA A 267 -8.39 -10.04 6.88
N LYS A 268 -7.58 -10.78 7.67
CA LYS A 268 -7.44 -10.53 9.12
C LYS A 268 -6.88 -9.13 9.41
N ALA A 269 -5.92 -8.66 8.61
CA ALA A 269 -5.35 -7.32 8.73
C ALA A 269 -6.39 -6.23 8.46
N ILE A 270 -7.23 -6.39 7.43
CA ILE A 270 -8.34 -5.46 7.12
C ILE A 270 -9.38 -5.43 8.26
N LYS A 271 -9.88 -6.58 8.73
CA LYS A 271 -10.86 -6.68 9.84
C LYS A 271 -10.34 -5.98 11.10
N SER A 272 -9.06 -6.17 11.42
CA SER A 272 -8.39 -5.54 12.56
C SER A 272 -8.16 -4.03 12.37
N LEU A 273 -7.73 -3.60 11.18
CA LEU A 273 -7.50 -2.19 10.86
C LEU A 273 -8.81 -1.39 10.90
N GLN A 274 -9.89 -1.96 10.38
CA GLN A 274 -11.23 -1.37 10.49
C GLN A 274 -11.62 -1.15 11.96
N LYS A 275 -11.46 -2.17 12.82
CA LYS A 275 -11.72 -2.06 14.28
C LYS A 275 -10.82 -0.99 14.95
N ALA A 276 -9.57 -0.85 14.51
CA ALA A 276 -8.67 0.20 15.00
C ALA A 276 -9.14 1.62 14.63
N LEU A 277 -9.74 1.78 13.43
CA LEU A 277 -10.21 3.07 12.92
C LEU A 277 -11.63 3.44 13.37
N THR A 278 -12.51 2.47 13.64
CA THR A 278 -13.91 2.74 14.02
C THR A 278 -14.13 2.93 15.53
N SER A 279 -13.31 2.30 16.38
CA SER A 279 -13.55 2.19 17.83
C SER A 279 -13.42 3.49 18.65
N GLY A 280 -13.27 4.67 18.02
CA GLY A 280 -13.00 5.94 18.70
C GLY A 280 -11.59 6.04 19.33
N TYR A 281 -10.94 4.91 19.59
CA TYR A 281 -9.57 4.73 20.08
C TYR A 281 -8.46 5.13 19.08
N ILE A 282 -8.79 5.89 18.04
CA ILE A 282 -7.85 6.57 17.10
C ILE A 282 -6.83 7.47 17.87
N ALA A 283 -7.06 7.72 19.15
CA ALA A 283 -6.28 8.60 20.01
C ALA A 283 -4.98 8.02 20.63
N LYS A 284 -4.75 6.70 20.70
CA LYS A 284 -3.57 6.15 21.43
C LYS A 284 -2.41 5.63 20.59
N ASP A 285 -2.63 4.83 19.55
CA ASP A 285 -1.53 4.21 18.77
C ASP A 285 -1.63 4.52 17.27
N LYS A 286 -1.49 5.81 16.95
CA LYS A 286 -1.49 6.33 15.58
C LYS A 286 -0.33 5.78 14.74
N CYS A 287 0.76 5.37 15.38
CA CYS A 287 2.02 5.03 14.74
C CYS A 287 2.00 3.59 14.25
N THR A 288 1.62 2.62 15.11
CA THR A 288 1.35 1.24 14.68
C THR A 288 0.22 1.21 13.65
N THR A 289 -0.79 2.07 13.78
CA THR A 289 -1.85 2.21 12.76
C THR A 289 -1.30 2.65 11.40
N MET A 290 -0.41 3.65 11.36
CA MET A 290 0.22 4.09 10.11
C MET A 290 1.18 3.03 9.54
N SER A 291 1.95 2.33 10.37
CA SER A 291 2.77 1.18 9.94
C SER A 291 1.90 0.06 9.37
N ALA A 292 0.73 -0.23 9.95
CA ALA A 292 -0.20 -1.22 9.43
C ALA A 292 -0.69 -0.82 8.03
N MET A 293 -1.10 0.45 7.85
CA MET A 293 -1.59 0.96 6.57
C MET A 293 -0.49 1.01 5.49
N LEU A 294 0.75 1.34 5.85
CA LEU A 294 1.90 1.24 4.92
C LEU A 294 2.23 -0.22 4.58
N SER A 295 2.10 -1.12 5.55
CA SER A 295 2.24 -2.57 5.30
C SER A 295 1.13 -3.10 4.39
N MET A 296 -0.11 -2.62 4.51
CA MET A 296 -1.20 -2.96 3.57
C MET A 296 -0.85 -2.54 2.13
N ALA A 297 -0.24 -1.37 1.93
CA ALA A 297 0.27 -0.98 0.61
C ALA A 297 1.42 -1.90 0.13
N SER A 298 2.27 -2.39 1.05
CA SER A 298 3.31 -3.39 0.72
C SER A 298 2.73 -4.77 0.34
N ILE A 299 1.55 -5.17 0.87
CA ILE A 299 0.87 -6.41 0.45
C ILE A 299 0.56 -6.33 -1.05
N ASP A 300 -0.05 -5.23 -1.50
CA ASP A 300 -0.39 -5.00 -2.91
C ASP A 300 0.83 -4.98 -3.84
N LEU A 301 1.98 -4.49 -3.35
CA LEU A 301 3.24 -4.51 -4.09
C LEU A 301 3.82 -5.92 -4.21
N MET A 302 3.77 -6.74 -3.15
CA MET A 302 4.26 -8.12 -3.17
C MET A 302 3.36 -9.04 -4.01
N GLU A 303 2.04 -8.95 -3.85
CA GLU A 303 1.06 -9.68 -4.67
C GLU A 303 1.17 -9.25 -6.14
N GLY A 304 1.23 -7.94 -6.38
CA GLY A 304 1.26 -7.30 -7.70
C GLY A 304 -0.11 -6.86 -8.21
N GLY A 305 -1.19 -7.13 -7.48
CA GLY A 305 -2.55 -6.73 -7.88
C GLY A 305 -2.72 -5.20 -7.99
N MET A 306 -2.14 -4.45 -7.04
CA MET A 306 -2.15 -2.97 -7.00
C MET A 306 -3.55 -2.33 -7.16
N THR A 307 -4.60 -3.01 -6.71
CA THR A 307 -5.98 -2.53 -6.79
C THR A 307 -6.37 -1.60 -5.63
N GLU A 308 -5.83 -1.83 -4.43
CA GLU A 308 -6.29 -1.17 -3.19
C GLU A 308 -5.25 -0.21 -2.56
N PHE A 309 -3.97 -0.28 -2.95
CA PHE A 309 -2.85 0.42 -2.30
C PHE A 309 -3.11 1.92 -2.10
N TRP A 310 -3.74 2.56 -3.08
CA TRP A 310 -4.01 4.00 -3.09
C TRP A 310 -5.00 4.39 -1.98
N ILE A 311 -5.93 3.51 -1.60
CA ILE A 311 -6.86 3.70 -0.48
C ILE A 311 -6.07 3.75 0.84
N HIS A 312 -5.14 2.81 1.02
CA HIS A 312 -4.29 2.75 2.21
C HIS A 312 -3.35 3.96 2.29
N ILE A 313 -2.74 4.36 1.18
CA ILE A 313 -1.88 5.56 1.10
C ILE A 313 -2.66 6.86 1.34
N GLU A 314 -3.86 7.03 0.78
CA GLU A 314 -4.71 8.19 1.07
C GLU A 314 -5.11 8.23 2.55
N GLY A 315 -5.44 7.07 3.13
CA GLY A 315 -5.67 6.92 4.56
C GLY A 315 -4.46 7.32 5.41
N CYS A 316 -3.25 6.90 5.04
CA CYS A 316 -2.00 7.31 5.70
C CYS A 316 -1.84 8.84 5.67
N GLN A 317 -2.12 9.49 4.53
CA GLN A 317 -2.03 10.95 4.40
C GLN A 317 -3.04 11.68 5.30
N LYS A 318 -4.29 11.20 5.40
CA LYS A 318 -5.31 11.75 6.31
C LYS A 318 -4.91 11.57 7.78
N LEU A 319 -4.43 10.37 8.14
CA LEU A 319 -3.95 10.07 9.48
C LEU A 319 -2.74 10.95 9.86
N ARG A 320 -1.78 11.11 8.94
CA ARG A 320 -0.61 12.02 9.06
C ARG A 320 -1.03 13.45 9.36
N SER A 321 -2.02 13.99 8.64
CA SER A 321 -2.54 15.34 8.90
C SER A 321 -3.12 15.47 10.32
N SER A 322 -3.67 14.40 10.90
CA SER A 322 -4.12 14.38 12.30
C SER A 322 -2.98 14.23 13.34
N MET A 323 -1.76 13.89 12.92
CA MET A 323 -0.57 13.82 13.79
C MET A 323 0.20 15.14 13.82
N MET A 324 0.12 15.94 12.76
CA MET A 324 0.75 17.26 12.60
C MET A 324 0.32 18.32 13.64
N THR A 325 -0.62 17.99 14.53
CA THR A 325 -1.04 18.84 15.67
C THR A 325 -0.25 18.57 16.95
N SER A 326 0.73 17.66 16.93
CA SER A 326 1.62 17.36 18.07
C SER A 326 3.03 17.93 17.80
N ASN A 327 3.59 18.64 18.78
CA ASN A 327 4.82 19.43 18.60
C ASN A 327 6.13 18.68 18.89
N THR A 328 6.09 17.41 19.29
CA THR A 328 7.29 16.60 19.59
C THR A 328 7.15 15.18 19.05
N TRP A 329 8.14 14.76 18.26
CA TRP A 329 8.24 13.42 17.68
C TRP A 329 9.61 12.81 18.00
N SER A 330 9.69 11.48 18.06
CA SER A 330 10.99 10.79 18.09
C SER A 330 11.50 10.56 16.66
N PRO A 331 12.80 10.25 16.47
CA PRO A 331 13.35 9.99 15.14
C PRO A 331 12.62 8.88 14.37
N GLU A 332 12.10 7.87 15.07
CA GLU A 332 11.30 6.78 14.49
C GLU A 332 9.95 7.29 13.95
N HIS A 333 9.33 8.25 14.65
CA HIS A 333 8.10 8.90 14.20
C HIS A 333 8.36 9.76 12.96
N GLU A 334 9.43 10.55 12.96
CA GLU A 334 9.84 11.35 11.80
C GLU A 334 10.12 10.46 10.59
N GLN A 335 10.86 9.36 10.77
CA GLN A 335 11.11 8.37 9.73
C GLN A 335 9.81 7.77 9.17
N LEU A 336 8.85 7.42 10.03
CA LEU A 336 7.55 6.89 9.59
C LEU A 336 6.72 7.94 8.81
N MET A 337 6.78 9.21 9.22
CA MET A 337 6.11 10.34 8.56
C MET A 337 6.73 10.65 7.19
N VAL A 338 8.06 10.55 7.08
CA VAL A 338 8.81 10.65 5.82
C VAL A 338 8.43 9.49 4.89
N ASN A 339 8.40 8.25 5.39
CA ASN A 339 8.02 7.07 4.61
C ASN A 339 6.57 7.18 4.09
N CYS A 340 5.63 7.57 4.96
CA CYS A 340 4.24 7.86 4.58
C CYS A 340 4.15 8.91 3.46
N SER A 341 4.89 10.00 3.61
CA SER A 341 4.91 11.09 2.64
C SER A 341 5.49 10.63 1.30
N PHE A 342 6.61 9.90 1.31
CA PHE A 342 7.30 9.45 0.10
C PHE A 342 6.53 8.38 -0.68
N MET A 343 5.93 7.40 0.01
CA MET A 343 4.99 6.46 -0.60
C MET A 343 3.80 7.19 -1.24
N GLY A 344 3.31 8.27 -0.60
CA GLY A 344 2.32 9.18 -1.18
C GLY A 344 2.75 9.91 -2.45
N ILE A 345 4.03 10.26 -2.57
CA ILE A 345 4.61 10.89 -3.76
C ILE A 345 4.78 9.87 -4.89
N LEU A 346 5.30 8.67 -4.60
CA LEU A 346 5.43 7.60 -5.57
C LEU A 346 4.06 7.20 -6.18
N ALA A 347 3.04 7.03 -5.33
CA ALA A 347 1.67 6.79 -5.78
C ALA A 347 1.13 7.90 -6.69
N GLN A 348 1.23 9.18 -6.29
CA GLN A 348 0.76 10.31 -7.09
C GLN A 348 1.54 10.48 -8.40
N SER A 349 2.84 10.18 -8.41
CA SER A 349 3.68 10.30 -9.60
C SER A 349 3.33 9.30 -10.71
N THR A 350 2.63 8.22 -10.36
CA THR A 350 2.22 7.14 -11.26
C THR A 350 0.70 7.02 -11.39
N ASP A 351 -0.05 8.00 -10.85
CA ASP A 351 -1.50 8.10 -11.06
C ASP A 351 -1.81 8.56 -12.50
N PRO A 352 -2.58 7.79 -13.30
CA PRO A 352 -3.07 8.25 -14.60
C PRO A 352 -3.99 9.48 -14.51
N TYR A 353 -4.67 9.68 -13.38
CA TYR A 353 -5.66 10.73 -13.17
C TYR A 353 -5.05 11.90 -12.38
N ILE A 354 -4.46 12.85 -13.10
CA ILE A 354 -3.94 14.06 -12.47
C ILE A 354 -5.07 14.93 -11.92
N THR A 355 -5.10 15.13 -10.60
CA THR A 355 -6.05 16.03 -9.92
C THR A 355 -5.62 17.49 -10.15
N PRO A 356 -6.35 18.30 -10.92
CA PRO A 356 -5.98 19.69 -11.18
C PRO A 356 -6.15 20.54 -9.92
N LYS A 357 -5.22 21.46 -9.65
CA LYS A 357 -5.28 22.37 -8.50
C LYS A 357 -5.12 23.83 -8.92
N PRO A 358 -5.98 24.75 -8.48
CA PRO A 358 -5.81 26.17 -8.77
C PRO A 358 -4.46 26.67 -8.25
N TRP A 359 -3.79 27.52 -9.02
CA TRP A 359 -2.60 28.23 -8.55
C TRP A 359 -3.02 29.39 -7.65
N THR A 360 -2.72 29.29 -6.36
CA THR A 360 -2.75 30.44 -5.45
C THR A 360 -1.44 31.21 -5.61
N LYS A 361 -1.52 32.54 -5.72
CA LYS A 361 -0.33 33.39 -5.83
C LYS A 361 0.63 33.09 -4.67
N SER A 362 1.86 32.72 -5.02
CA SER A 362 2.95 32.45 -4.08
C SER A 362 3.98 33.57 -4.21
N ASP A 363 4.48 34.06 -3.06
CA ASP A 363 5.61 34.99 -3.01
C ASP A 363 6.97 34.25 -3.08
N ALA A 364 6.96 32.91 -3.09
CA ALA A 364 8.16 32.08 -3.19
C ALA A 364 8.62 31.92 -4.65
N THR A 365 9.66 32.68 -5.03
CA THR A 365 10.30 32.61 -6.36
C THR A 365 11.58 31.76 -6.38
N THR A 366 12.22 31.53 -5.24
CA THR A 366 13.47 30.74 -5.16
C THR A 366 13.23 29.28 -4.82
N ILE A 367 14.06 28.38 -5.37
CA ILE A 367 13.95 26.93 -5.14
C ILE A 367 14.03 26.56 -3.65
N ASP A 368 14.90 27.19 -2.87
CA ASP A 368 15.01 26.93 -1.43
C ASP A 368 13.75 27.33 -0.65
N THR A 369 13.01 28.35 -1.13
CA THR A 369 11.75 28.75 -0.52
C THR A 369 10.62 27.79 -0.91
N LEU A 370 10.61 27.33 -2.17
CA LEU A 370 9.67 26.31 -2.65
C LEU A 370 9.87 24.97 -1.92
N LEU A 371 11.12 24.55 -1.71
CA LEU A 371 11.46 23.31 -1.00
C LEU A 371 11.03 23.32 0.48
N LYS A 372 10.80 24.48 1.12
CA LYS A 372 10.19 24.55 2.47
C LYS A 372 8.75 24.06 2.51
N SER A 373 8.05 24.01 1.37
CA SER A 373 6.72 23.39 1.25
C SER A 373 6.77 21.86 1.05
N SER A 374 7.97 21.30 0.81
CA SER A 374 8.18 19.87 0.70
C SER A 374 7.84 19.15 2.02
N PRO A 375 7.22 17.96 1.98
CA PRO A 375 7.07 17.12 3.17
C PRO A 375 8.40 16.48 3.63
N PHE A 376 9.52 16.75 2.95
CA PHE A 376 10.84 16.20 3.23
C PHE A 376 11.77 17.31 3.77
N PRO A 377 11.92 17.44 5.09
CA PRO A 377 12.79 18.46 5.66
C PRO A 377 14.28 18.20 5.37
N PRO A 378 15.14 19.23 5.45
CA PRO A 378 16.58 19.04 5.55
C PRO A 378 16.90 18.11 6.73
N GLY A 379 17.63 17.02 6.48
CA GLY A 379 17.94 16.01 7.51
C GLY A 379 17.04 14.76 7.51
N ALA A 380 16.06 14.63 6.60
CA ALA A 380 15.31 13.38 6.39
C ALA A 380 16.14 12.29 5.69
N ASN A 381 17.31 11.97 6.27
CA ASN A 381 18.33 11.08 5.74
C ASN A 381 17.84 9.62 5.61
N SER A 382 16.69 9.27 6.19
CA SER A 382 16.07 7.96 6.03
C SER A 382 15.70 7.64 4.58
N LEU A 383 15.49 8.65 3.74
CA LEU A 383 15.27 8.50 2.30
C LEU A 383 16.46 7.81 1.60
N GLU A 384 17.69 8.02 2.09
CA GLU A 384 18.92 7.55 1.46
C GLU A 384 18.97 6.02 1.45
N PHE A 385 18.71 5.38 2.60
CA PHE A 385 18.71 3.92 2.71
C PHE A 385 17.35 3.27 2.47
N THR A 386 16.23 3.96 2.77
CA THR A 386 14.88 3.38 2.57
C THR A 386 14.44 3.44 1.11
N TYR A 387 14.83 4.48 0.36
CA TYR A 387 14.37 4.68 -1.03
C TYR A 387 15.46 5.02 -2.05
N GLY A 388 16.73 5.16 -1.63
CA GLY A 388 17.83 5.46 -2.55
C GLY A 388 17.77 6.88 -3.11
N THR A 389 17.27 7.84 -2.34
CA THR A 389 17.14 9.26 -2.74
C THR A 389 17.40 10.20 -1.56
N THR A 390 17.46 11.51 -1.78
CA THR A 390 17.67 12.51 -0.70
C THR A 390 16.46 13.43 -0.55
N SER A 391 16.36 14.17 0.56
CA SER A 391 15.28 15.15 0.77
C SER A 391 15.15 16.15 -0.38
N LYS A 392 16.27 16.57 -0.98
CA LYS A 392 16.31 17.55 -2.06
C LYS A 392 15.76 16.96 -3.36
N VAL A 393 16.22 15.77 -3.76
CA VAL A 393 15.75 15.08 -4.96
C VAL A 393 14.28 14.65 -4.82
N ALA A 394 13.87 14.17 -3.64
CA ALA A 394 12.48 13.89 -3.31
C ALA A 394 11.61 15.16 -3.36
N GLY A 395 12.15 16.30 -2.92
CA GLY A 395 11.54 17.62 -3.04
C GLY A 395 11.34 18.06 -4.50
N TYR A 396 12.30 17.83 -5.39
CA TYR A 396 12.14 18.10 -6.82
C TYR A 396 11.02 17.26 -7.45
N LEU A 397 10.90 15.98 -7.08
CA LEU A 397 9.77 15.14 -7.52
C LEU A 397 8.43 15.69 -7.01
N TYR A 398 8.34 16.04 -5.72
CA TYR A 398 7.14 16.65 -5.15
C TYR A 398 6.73 17.94 -5.87
N LEU A 399 7.68 18.87 -6.09
CA LEU A 399 7.43 20.12 -6.79
C LEU A 399 7.01 19.86 -8.25
N THR A 400 7.61 18.88 -8.93
CA THR A 400 7.21 18.49 -10.30
C THR A 400 5.76 18.01 -10.35
N ILE A 401 5.33 17.18 -9.39
CA ILE A 401 3.93 16.75 -9.27
C ILE A 401 3.02 17.97 -9.03
N LEU A 402 3.35 18.81 -8.04
CA LEU A 402 2.54 19.98 -7.68
C LEU A 402 2.37 20.96 -8.85
N LEU A 403 3.45 21.31 -9.54
CA LEU A 403 3.41 22.20 -10.69
C LEU A 403 2.64 21.59 -11.86
N SER A 404 2.77 20.27 -12.10
CA SER A 404 1.94 19.61 -13.12
C SER A 404 0.44 19.68 -12.80
N GLN A 405 0.04 19.65 -11.51
CA GLN A 405 -1.35 19.81 -11.08
C GLN A 405 -1.88 21.24 -11.32
N HIS A 406 -1.02 22.25 -11.18
CA HIS A 406 -1.34 23.65 -11.49
C HIS A 406 -1.44 23.93 -13.00
N LEU A 407 -0.53 23.35 -13.79
CA LEU A 407 -0.58 23.43 -15.26
C LEU A 407 -1.80 22.69 -15.82
N ALA A 408 -2.15 21.53 -15.26
CA ALA A 408 -3.36 20.80 -15.61
C ALA A 408 -4.64 21.61 -15.32
N PHE A 409 -4.66 22.41 -14.24
CA PHE A 409 -5.78 23.30 -13.94
C PHE A 409 -5.90 24.42 -14.98
N CYS A 410 -4.78 25.07 -15.33
CA CYS A 410 -4.77 26.10 -16.37
C CYS A 410 -5.25 25.53 -17.71
N HIS A 411 -4.78 24.33 -18.09
CA HIS A 411 -5.20 23.64 -19.31
C HIS A 411 -6.70 23.30 -19.32
N LEU A 412 -7.20 22.67 -18.24
CA LEU A 412 -8.61 22.28 -18.12
C LEU A 412 -9.56 23.48 -18.24
N HIS A 413 -9.22 24.59 -17.60
CA HIS A 413 -10.01 25.83 -17.61
C HIS A 413 -9.67 26.77 -18.77
N ARG A 414 -8.77 26.37 -19.69
CA ARG A 414 -8.28 27.18 -20.82
C ARG A 414 -7.73 28.56 -20.42
N LEU A 415 -7.13 28.65 -19.25
CA LEU A 415 -6.51 29.86 -18.71
C LEU A 415 -5.05 29.98 -19.19
N PRO A 416 -4.55 31.21 -19.44
CA PRO A 416 -3.12 31.41 -19.65
C PRO A 416 -2.33 31.02 -18.39
N VAL A 417 -1.17 30.41 -18.55
CA VAL A 417 -0.28 30.06 -17.43
C VAL A 417 0.27 31.36 -16.82
N PRO A 418 0.01 31.67 -15.53
CA PRO A 418 0.47 32.92 -14.92
C PRO A 418 2.00 33.03 -14.91
N LEU A 419 2.55 34.23 -15.12
CA LEU A 419 4.01 34.46 -15.10
C LEU A 419 4.70 33.89 -13.85
N PRO A 420 4.19 34.06 -12.60
CA PRO A 420 4.81 33.45 -11.42
C PRO A 420 4.86 31.92 -11.45
N LEU A 421 3.89 31.26 -12.10
CA LEU A 421 3.92 29.81 -12.28
C LEU A 421 4.96 29.39 -13.34
N GLN A 422 5.14 30.20 -14.40
CA GLN A 422 6.20 29.98 -15.39
C GLN A 422 7.60 30.16 -14.78
N GLU A 423 7.79 31.22 -13.99
CA GLU A 423 9.02 31.51 -13.24
C GLU A 423 9.39 30.35 -12.31
N VAL A 424 8.45 29.89 -11.49
CA VAL A 424 8.66 28.75 -10.59
C VAL A 424 8.99 27.45 -11.35
N CYS A 425 8.38 27.21 -12.53
CA CYS A 425 8.76 26.09 -13.39
C CYS A 425 10.19 26.24 -13.95
N SER A 426 10.65 27.46 -14.22
CA SER A 426 12.03 27.75 -14.66
C SER A 426 13.04 27.57 -13.53
N SER A 427 12.74 28.05 -12.32
CA SER A 427 13.61 27.86 -11.14
C SER A 427 13.74 26.38 -10.75
N LEU A 428 12.70 25.56 -10.96
CA LEU A 428 12.81 24.11 -10.77
C LEU A 428 13.65 23.43 -11.87
N GLU A 429 13.50 23.83 -13.13
CA GLU A 429 14.32 23.31 -14.24
C GLU A 429 15.81 23.64 -14.04
N GLU A 430 16.12 24.88 -13.67
CA GLU A 430 17.48 25.33 -13.36
C GLU A 430 18.06 24.53 -12.19
N ALA A 431 17.30 24.36 -11.09
CA ALA A 431 17.75 23.58 -9.94
C ALA A 431 17.97 22.09 -10.26
N ILE A 432 17.09 21.47 -11.06
CA ILE A 432 17.27 20.09 -11.53
C ILE A 432 18.52 19.98 -12.41
N THR A 433 18.77 20.95 -13.28
CA THR A 433 19.89 20.95 -14.24
C THR A 433 21.24 21.25 -13.57
N ALA A 434 21.26 22.16 -12.59
CA ALA A 434 22.45 22.56 -11.84
C ALA A 434 22.77 21.64 -10.65
N TRP A 435 21.89 20.68 -10.33
CA TRP A 435 22.13 19.70 -9.28
C TRP A 435 23.30 18.78 -9.62
N SER A 436 24.07 18.41 -8.59
CA SER A 436 25.06 17.34 -8.69
C SER A 436 25.17 16.57 -7.38
N ILE A 437 25.59 15.31 -7.46
CA ILE A 437 25.77 14.44 -6.28
C ILE A 437 26.73 15.04 -5.24
N ALA A 438 27.68 15.88 -5.64
CA ALA A 438 28.58 16.60 -4.73
C ALA A 438 27.87 17.60 -3.79
N GLN A 439 26.62 17.96 -4.10
CA GLN A 439 25.76 18.80 -3.25
C GLN A 439 24.95 18.00 -2.22
N GLU A 440 25.02 16.67 -2.26
CA GLU A 440 24.34 15.77 -1.33
C GLU A 440 25.35 15.22 -0.30
N PRO A 441 25.10 15.41 1.02
CA PRO A 441 26.06 15.01 2.05
C PRO A 441 26.07 13.51 2.37
N LEU A 442 25.01 12.78 1.96
CA LEU A 442 24.79 11.34 2.18
C LEU A 442 25.04 10.91 3.65
N MET A 443 24.32 11.56 4.56
CA MET A 443 24.61 11.52 6.00
C MET A 443 24.19 10.22 6.69
N SER A 444 23.41 9.35 6.04
CA SER A 444 23.07 8.04 6.61
C SER A 444 24.19 7.00 6.48
N VAL A 445 25.24 7.28 5.69
CA VAL A 445 26.32 6.32 5.40
C VAL A 445 27.64 6.82 5.98
N SER A 446 28.38 5.94 6.65
CA SER A 446 29.73 6.27 7.10
C SER A 446 30.63 6.54 5.90
N LYS A 447 31.45 7.60 5.96
CA LYS A 447 32.46 7.90 4.93
C LYS A 447 33.54 6.82 4.77
N SER A 448 33.64 5.89 5.73
CA SER A 448 34.51 4.71 5.65
C SER A 448 33.85 3.50 4.96
N ASP A 449 32.53 3.50 4.77
CA ASP A 449 31.81 2.42 4.10
C ASP A 449 31.60 2.74 2.61
N TYR A 450 32.73 2.79 1.89
CA TYR A 450 32.81 3.18 0.49
C TYR A 450 31.88 2.37 -0.43
N GLU A 451 31.66 1.09 -0.10
CA GLU A 451 30.78 0.22 -0.87
C GLU A 451 29.32 0.69 -0.75
N THR A 452 28.84 0.93 0.48
CA THR A 452 27.47 1.40 0.76
C THR A 452 27.25 2.78 0.18
N LEU A 453 28.26 3.65 0.31
CA LEU A 453 28.25 5.01 -0.25
C LEU A 453 28.15 4.98 -1.77
N SER A 454 28.85 4.06 -2.43
CA SER A 454 28.78 3.85 -3.89
C SER A 454 27.41 3.35 -4.33
N LEU A 455 26.80 2.42 -3.59
CA LEU A 455 25.46 1.90 -3.88
C LEU A 455 24.39 2.98 -3.74
N VAL A 456 24.40 3.74 -2.64
CA VAL A 456 23.48 4.89 -2.45
C VAL A 456 23.70 5.96 -3.51
N THR A 457 24.96 6.27 -3.85
CA THR A 457 25.30 7.21 -4.93
C THR A 457 24.68 6.79 -6.27
N CYS A 458 24.79 5.51 -6.64
CA CYS A 458 24.15 5.00 -7.85
C CYS A 458 22.62 5.18 -7.81
N HIS A 459 21.97 4.84 -6.70
CA HIS A 459 20.52 5.02 -6.57
C HIS A 459 20.11 6.50 -6.65
N VAL A 460 20.80 7.41 -5.94
CA VAL A 460 20.49 8.85 -5.93
C VAL A 460 20.68 9.46 -7.33
N LEU A 461 21.76 9.10 -8.04
CA LEU A 461 22.01 9.53 -9.42
C LEU A 461 20.93 9.02 -10.39
N ALA A 462 20.52 7.76 -10.26
CA ALA A 462 19.42 7.22 -11.05
C ALA A 462 18.10 7.94 -10.75
N PHE A 463 17.82 8.22 -9.47
CA PHE A 463 16.62 8.90 -9.02
C PHE A 463 16.57 10.34 -9.57
N HIS A 464 17.62 11.14 -9.40
CA HIS A 464 17.70 12.49 -9.98
C HIS A 464 17.48 12.49 -11.49
N ALA A 465 18.18 11.62 -12.23
CA ALA A 465 18.04 11.55 -13.69
C ALA A 465 16.60 11.21 -14.12
N SER A 466 15.91 10.33 -13.38
CA SER A 466 14.50 10.04 -13.63
C SER A 466 13.54 11.17 -13.23
N VAL A 467 13.86 11.98 -12.21
CA VAL A 467 13.12 13.20 -11.89
C VAL A 467 13.27 14.23 -13.01
N ALA A 468 14.46 14.36 -13.62
CA ALA A 468 14.65 15.21 -14.79
C ALA A 468 13.85 14.73 -16.01
N VAL A 469 13.83 13.42 -16.29
CA VAL A 469 12.92 12.84 -17.31
C VAL A 469 11.46 13.16 -16.97
N TYR A 470 11.02 12.93 -15.73
CA TYR A 470 9.64 13.18 -15.28
C TYR A 470 9.24 14.65 -15.46
N PHE A 471 10.12 15.59 -15.08
CA PHE A 471 9.93 17.02 -15.24
C PHE A 471 9.76 17.41 -16.72
N HIS A 472 10.69 17.00 -17.60
CA HIS A 472 10.62 17.35 -19.00
C HIS A 472 9.45 16.68 -19.74
N THR A 473 8.98 15.54 -19.24
CA THR A 473 7.81 14.83 -19.79
C THR A 473 6.48 15.52 -19.42
N LEU A 474 6.42 16.25 -18.29
CA LEU A 474 5.17 16.82 -17.75
C LEU A 474 5.05 18.34 -17.80
N ILE A 475 6.17 19.06 -17.71
CA ILE A 475 6.17 20.51 -17.48
C ILE A 475 6.74 21.25 -18.70
N ARG A 476 7.97 20.89 -19.12
CA ARG A 476 8.68 21.59 -20.19
C ARG A 476 9.52 20.61 -21.03
N PRO A 477 9.04 20.22 -22.23
CA PRO A 477 9.79 19.35 -23.14
C PRO A 477 11.17 19.92 -23.47
N CYS A 478 12.19 19.07 -23.46
CA CYS A 478 13.56 19.43 -23.80
C CYS A 478 14.03 18.75 -25.11
N SER A 479 15.29 18.98 -25.48
CA SER A 479 15.88 18.34 -26.66
C SER A 479 15.96 16.81 -26.49
N LEU A 480 15.85 16.09 -27.61
CA LEU A 480 15.96 14.62 -27.62
C LEU A 480 17.30 14.14 -27.02
N SER A 481 18.40 14.84 -27.30
CA SER A 481 19.72 14.53 -26.78
C SER A 481 19.83 14.71 -25.26
N LEU A 482 19.18 15.72 -24.69
CA LEU A 482 19.15 15.91 -23.24
C LEU A 482 18.31 14.82 -22.55
N LEU A 483 17.14 14.50 -23.10
CA LEU A 483 16.29 13.42 -22.57
C LEU A 483 16.98 12.04 -22.67
N GLN A 484 17.69 11.78 -23.78
CA GLN A 484 18.51 10.57 -23.96
C GLN A 484 19.68 10.53 -22.96
N SER A 485 20.30 11.67 -22.64
CA SER A 485 21.38 11.79 -21.65
C SER A 485 20.88 11.42 -20.25
N TYR A 486 19.77 12.00 -19.78
CA TYR A 486 19.17 11.62 -18.50
C TYR A 486 18.75 10.14 -18.47
N ASN A 487 18.16 9.62 -19.54
CA ASN A 487 17.85 8.19 -19.67
C ASN A 487 19.11 7.32 -19.50
N LYS A 488 20.21 7.67 -20.18
CA LYS A 488 21.50 6.96 -20.10
C LYS A 488 22.05 6.99 -18.68
N THR A 489 22.07 8.15 -18.03
CA THR A 489 22.50 8.30 -16.64
C THR A 489 21.67 7.41 -15.70
N CYS A 490 20.35 7.35 -15.90
CA CYS A 490 19.46 6.51 -15.10
C CYS A 490 19.81 5.01 -15.24
N ILE A 491 19.77 4.45 -16.47
CA ILE A 491 20.03 3.02 -16.68
C ILE A 491 21.46 2.61 -16.32
N SER A 492 22.47 3.44 -16.60
CA SER A 492 23.86 3.13 -16.25
C SER A 492 24.06 3.02 -14.73
N ASN A 493 23.46 3.91 -13.94
CA ASN A 493 23.54 3.84 -12.49
C ASN A 493 22.71 2.70 -11.90
N LEU A 494 21.53 2.40 -12.45
CA LEU A 494 20.72 1.25 -12.04
C LEU A 494 21.45 -0.09 -12.30
N LEU A 495 22.10 -0.24 -13.46
CA LEU A 495 22.94 -1.40 -13.75
C LEU A 495 24.18 -1.47 -12.86
N ALA A 496 24.83 -0.33 -12.57
CA ALA A 496 25.97 -0.27 -11.66
C ALA A 496 25.59 -0.68 -10.22
N ALA A 497 24.43 -0.23 -9.72
CA ALA A 497 23.91 -0.64 -8.42
C ALA A 497 23.70 -2.16 -8.33
N GLU A 498 23.07 -2.76 -9.35
CA GLU A 498 22.87 -4.21 -9.39
C GLU A 498 24.18 -5.00 -9.53
N ALA A 499 25.17 -4.47 -10.25
CA ALA A 499 26.52 -5.05 -10.32
C ALA A 499 27.28 -4.97 -8.99
N LEU A 500 27.17 -3.85 -8.26
CA LEU A 500 27.76 -3.67 -6.92
C LEU A 500 27.21 -4.69 -5.92
N LYS A 501 25.89 -4.96 -5.94
CA LYS A 501 25.27 -6.00 -5.10
C LYS A 501 25.87 -7.39 -5.37
N CYS A 502 26.18 -7.71 -6.62
CA CYS A 502 26.73 -9.00 -7.05
C CYS A 502 28.25 -9.15 -6.80
N SER A 503 28.94 -8.13 -6.29
CA SER A 503 30.38 -8.17 -6.01
C SER A 503 30.73 -9.00 -4.76
N HIS A 504 32.01 -9.07 -4.37
CA HIS A 504 32.47 -9.82 -3.18
C HIS A 504 31.76 -9.41 -1.87
N SER A 505 31.20 -8.20 -1.83
CA SER A 505 30.39 -7.62 -0.76
C SER A 505 29.01 -8.30 -0.61
N ALA A 506 28.63 -9.23 -1.50
CA ALA A 506 27.46 -10.11 -1.37
C ALA A 506 27.38 -10.80 0.01
N ARG A 507 28.52 -11.06 0.66
CA ARG A 507 28.60 -11.57 2.05
C ARG A 507 27.98 -10.64 3.10
N LYS A 508 27.75 -9.35 2.79
CA LYS A 508 27.00 -8.39 3.61
C LYS A 508 25.47 -8.46 3.41
N GLY A 509 24.96 -9.35 2.55
CA GLY A 509 23.51 -9.60 2.38
C GLY A 509 22.81 -8.76 1.31
N TRP A 510 23.54 -7.97 0.51
CA TRP A 510 22.96 -7.03 -0.45
C TRP A 510 22.26 -7.66 -1.66
N ASN A 511 22.59 -8.92 -1.99
CA ASN A 511 21.93 -9.64 -3.07
C ASN A 511 20.40 -9.77 -2.88
N SER A 512 19.92 -9.67 -1.64
CA SER A 512 18.50 -9.80 -1.31
C SER A 512 17.75 -8.45 -1.32
N MET A 513 18.40 -7.33 -1.63
CA MET A 513 17.87 -5.98 -1.41
C MET A 513 17.34 -5.37 -2.71
N ALA A 514 16.03 -5.13 -2.83
CA ALA A 514 15.43 -4.67 -4.07
C ALA A 514 15.70 -3.17 -4.32
N PRO A 515 15.97 -2.76 -5.57
CA PRO A 515 15.97 -1.34 -5.91
C PRO A 515 14.54 -0.79 -5.88
N ILE A 516 14.35 0.47 -5.48
CA ILE A 516 13.12 1.18 -5.83
C ILE A 516 13.07 1.27 -7.35
N VAL A 517 12.08 0.65 -7.99
CA VAL A 517 12.02 0.56 -9.46
C VAL A 517 11.47 1.83 -10.14
N TRP A 518 11.13 2.87 -9.38
CA TRP A 518 10.48 4.09 -9.89
C TRP A 518 11.33 4.84 -10.92
N PRO A 519 12.65 5.02 -10.70
CA PRO A 519 13.51 5.63 -11.70
C PRO A 519 13.51 4.87 -13.02
N GLY A 520 13.53 3.53 -12.94
CA GLY A 520 13.49 2.66 -14.11
C GLY A 520 12.14 2.66 -14.81
N PHE A 521 11.03 2.76 -14.08
CA PHE A 521 9.69 2.87 -14.66
C PHE A 521 9.53 4.15 -15.49
N ILE A 522 9.83 5.31 -14.89
CA ILE A 522 9.70 6.60 -15.58
C ILE A 522 10.63 6.68 -16.78
N ALA A 523 11.92 6.34 -16.61
CA ALA A 523 12.88 6.48 -17.69
C ALA A 523 12.63 5.48 -18.82
N ALA A 524 12.34 4.20 -18.52
CA ALA A 524 12.06 3.19 -19.54
C ALA A 524 10.80 3.52 -20.36
N CYS A 525 9.76 4.11 -19.78
CA CYS A 525 8.56 4.50 -20.52
C CYS A 525 8.82 5.57 -21.61
N GLU A 526 9.81 6.45 -21.40
CA GLU A 526 10.17 7.49 -22.38
C GLU A 526 11.44 7.15 -23.19
N ALA A 527 11.97 5.94 -23.03
CA ALA A 527 13.14 5.43 -23.72
C ALA A 527 12.89 5.22 -25.22
N LYS A 528 13.87 5.63 -26.04
CA LYS A 528 13.84 5.40 -27.49
C LYS A 528 14.26 3.98 -27.87
N PRO A 529 13.89 3.44 -29.06
CA PRO A 529 14.17 2.06 -29.46
C PRO A 529 15.61 1.61 -29.22
N GLU A 530 16.58 2.48 -29.52
CA GLU A 530 18.02 2.26 -29.32
C GLU A 530 18.46 2.12 -27.84
N GLN A 531 17.64 2.58 -26.89
CA GLN A 531 17.89 2.49 -25.45
C GLN A 531 17.19 1.29 -24.79
N ARG A 532 16.13 0.76 -25.42
CA ARG A 532 15.31 -0.36 -24.89
C ARG A 532 16.09 -1.65 -24.58
N PRO A 533 17.17 -2.04 -25.29
CA PRO A 533 17.92 -3.25 -24.96
C PRO A 533 18.49 -3.25 -23.54
N LEU A 534 19.07 -2.12 -23.09
CA LEU A 534 19.61 -2.01 -21.72
C LEU A 534 18.49 -2.02 -20.67
N TRP A 535 17.38 -1.34 -20.95
CA TRP A 535 16.19 -1.39 -20.10
C TRP A 535 15.64 -2.81 -19.95
N ARG A 536 15.59 -3.59 -21.02
CA ARG A 536 15.15 -5.00 -20.99
C ARG A 536 16.08 -5.86 -20.11
N VAL A 537 17.40 -5.68 -20.21
CA VAL A 537 18.38 -6.38 -19.35
C VAL A 537 18.12 -6.07 -17.88
N TRP A 538 17.95 -4.80 -17.52
CA TRP A 538 17.67 -4.41 -16.14
C TRP A 538 16.32 -4.92 -15.63
N TRP A 539 15.24 -4.74 -16.41
CA TRP A 539 13.89 -5.16 -16.03
C TRP A 539 13.73 -6.68 -15.86
N ILE A 540 14.43 -7.49 -16.67
CA ILE A 540 14.52 -8.94 -16.48
C ILE A 540 15.33 -9.25 -15.20
N GLY A 541 16.46 -8.56 -15.01
CA GLY A 541 17.32 -8.75 -13.83
C GLY A 541 16.61 -8.50 -12.50
N VAL A 542 15.80 -7.44 -12.39
CA VAL A 542 15.08 -7.10 -11.15
C VAL A 542 13.88 -8.01 -10.84
N GLN A 543 13.44 -8.89 -11.75
CA GLN A 543 12.42 -9.91 -11.41
C GLN A 543 12.90 -10.86 -10.31
N ARG A 544 14.23 -11.04 -10.14
CA ARG A 544 14.85 -11.90 -9.12
C ARG A 544 14.44 -11.58 -7.67
N TYR A 545 13.94 -10.37 -7.43
CA TYR A 545 13.49 -9.89 -6.13
C TYR A 545 12.09 -10.38 -5.74
N ASN A 546 11.37 -11.07 -6.63
CA ASN A 546 10.07 -11.69 -6.34
C ASN A 546 8.97 -10.72 -5.84
N ILE A 547 9.08 -9.42 -6.14
CA ILE A 547 8.06 -8.41 -5.84
C ILE A 547 7.09 -8.31 -7.04
N GLY A 548 5.80 -8.54 -6.80
CA GLY A 548 4.80 -8.64 -7.87
C GLY A 548 4.59 -7.37 -8.69
N SER A 549 4.74 -6.19 -8.07
CA SER A 549 4.64 -4.90 -8.75
C SER A 549 5.69 -4.74 -9.86
N ILE A 550 6.88 -5.31 -9.72
CA ILE A 550 7.97 -5.22 -10.71
C ILE A 550 7.54 -5.88 -12.03
N GLY A 551 6.90 -7.04 -11.97
CA GLY A 551 6.36 -7.71 -13.16
C GLY A 551 5.26 -6.90 -13.86
N VAL A 552 4.39 -6.26 -13.08
CA VAL A 552 3.31 -5.42 -13.62
C VAL A 552 3.83 -4.12 -14.24
N LEU A 553 4.77 -3.44 -13.57
CA LEU A 553 5.39 -2.21 -14.07
C LEU A 553 6.19 -2.47 -15.35
N TRP A 554 6.87 -3.63 -15.44
CA TRP A 554 7.52 -4.06 -16.66
C TRP A 554 6.51 -4.27 -17.80
N GLY A 555 5.38 -4.95 -17.54
CA GLY A 555 4.30 -5.09 -18.52
C GLY A 555 3.80 -3.74 -19.04
N VAL A 556 3.59 -2.76 -18.16
CA VAL A 556 3.20 -1.39 -18.56
C VAL A 556 4.28 -0.71 -19.41
N VAL A 557 5.56 -0.88 -19.10
CA VAL A 557 6.67 -0.37 -19.95
C VAL A 557 6.63 -0.99 -21.35
N GLN A 558 6.38 -2.29 -21.45
CA GLN A 558 6.24 -2.98 -22.75
C GLN A 558 5.02 -2.45 -23.53
N GLU A 559 3.86 -2.34 -22.88
CA GLU A 559 2.65 -1.77 -23.50
C GLU A 559 2.88 -0.33 -24.02
N VAL A 560 3.68 0.49 -23.31
CA VAL A 560 4.07 1.83 -23.76
C VAL A 560 4.97 1.76 -24.99
N TRP A 561 5.89 0.81 -25.07
CA TRP A 561 6.74 0.63 -26.24
C TRP A 561 5.95 0.16 -27.47
N ASP A 562 5.04 -0.80 -27.30
CA ASP A 562 4.18 -1.30 -28.37
C ASP A 562 3.26 -0.19 -28.90
N MET A 563 2.66 0.60 -27.99
CA MET A 563 1.86 1.79 -28.30
C MET A 563 2.67 2.85 -29.09
N ARG A 564 3.93 3.08 -28.70
CA ARG A 564 4.85 4.00 -29.41
C ARG A 564 5.22 3.50 -30.80
N ASP A 565 5.45 2.20 -30.95
CA ASP A 565 5.84 1.57 -32.21
C ASP A 565 4.66 1.50 -33.19
N GLY A 566 3.43 1.40 -32.68
CA GLY A 566 2.18 1.65 -33.42
C GLY A 566 1.96 3.11 -33.86
N GLY A 567 2.84 4.04 -33.45
CA GLY A 567 2.84 5.44 -33.89
C GLY A 567 2.12 6.43 -32.97
N GLU A 568 1.56 5.99 -31.84
CA GLU A 568 0.84 6.85 -30.91
C GLU A 568 1.78 7.79 -30.11
N ARG A 569 1.38 9.06 -29.98
CA ARG A 569 2.23 10.15 -29.48
C ARG A 569 1.79 10.77 -28.15
N GLU A 570 0.89 10.13 -27.40
CA GLU A 570 0.47 10.64 -26.08
C GLU A 570 1.64 10.67 -25.08
N VAL A 571 1.81 11.77 -24.34
CA VAL A 571 2.90 11.97 -23.37
C VAL A 571 2.30 12.40 -22.01
N PRO A 572 2.68 11.78 -20.88
CA PRO A 572 3.55 10.61 -20.73
C PRO A 572 2.90 9.34 -21.29
N GLY A 573 3.70 8.46 -21.90
CA GLY A 573 3.16 7.25 -22.53
C GLY A 573 2.45 6.31 -21.54
N TRP A 574 3.00 6.19 -20.32
CA TRP A 574 2.42 5.35 -19.28
C TRP A 574 1.05 5.83 -18.79
N ARG A 575 0.74 7.14 -18.86
CA ARG A 575 -0.60 7.65 -18.50
C ARG A 575 -1.65 7.17 -19.50
N ALA A 576 -1.33 7.13 -20.78
CA ALA A 576 -2.23 6.65 -21.83
C ALA A 576 -2.60 5.18 -21.61
N VAL A 577 -1.58 4.32 -21.47
CA VAL A 577 -1.72 2.88 -21.20
C VAL A 577 -2.55 2.62 -19.93
N LEU A 578 -2.20 3.25 -18.81
CA LEU A 578 -2.91 3.06 -17.54
C LEU A 578 -4.38 3.52 -17.60
N LYS A 579 -4.68 4.64 -18.27
CA LYS A 579 -6.06 5.10 -18.48
C LYS A 579 -6.85 4.13 -19.35
N ARG A 580 -6.30 3.70 -20.48
CA ARG A 580 -6.92 2.76 -21.43
C ARG A 580 -7.32 1.46 -20.74
N ASN A 581 -6.48 0.99 -19.83
CA ASN A 581 -6.68 -0.27 -19.12
C ASN A 581 -7.47 -0.11 -17.80
N GLY A 582 -7.81 1.12 -17.38
CA GLY A 582 -8.49 1.38 -16.10
C GLY A 582 -7.65 1.05 -14.85
N ARG A 583 -6.32 1.06 -14.95
CA ARG A 583 -5.40 0.56 -13.91
C ARG A 583 -4.67 1.69 -13.20
N ARG A 584 -4.50 1.54 -11.88
CA ARG A 584 -3.50 2.29 -11.10
C ARG A 584 -2.30 1.36 -10.86
N VAL A 585 -1.11 1.92 -10.83
CA VAL A 585 0.10 1.21 -10.40
C VAL A 585 0.85 2.09 -9.42
N MET A 586 1.74 1.49 -8.63
CA MET A 586 2.67 2.20 -7.79
C MET A 586 4.02 1.51 -7.86
N SER A 587 5.06 2.32 -8.04
CA SER A 587 6.43 1.84 -7.99
C SER A 587 7.05 2.05 -6.61
N GLY A 588 6.58 1.29 -5.63
CA GLY A 588 7.27 1.08 -4.35
C GLY A 588 8.29 -0.06 -4.45
N GLY A 589 9.20 -0.13 -3.48
CA GLY A 589 10.04 -1.30 -3.19
C GLY A 589 9.49 -2.09 -2.01
#